data_AF-A0A8T8E7H8-F1
#
_entry.id   AF-A0A8T8E7H8-F1
#
_cell.length_a   1.000
_cell.length_b   1.000
_cell.length_c   1.000
_cell.angle_alpha   90.00
_cell.angle_beta   90.00
_cell.angle_gamma   90.00
#
_symmetry.space_group_name_H-M   'P 1'
#
loop_
_entity.id
_entity.type
_entity.pdbx_description
1 polymer ?
#
loop_
_entity_poly.entity_id
_entity_poly.type
_entity_poly.pdbx_seq_one_letter_code
_entity_poly.pdbx_strand_id
1 'polypeptide(L)'
;MAKGALATGALTLGTGAFGTATVGAQGDQVAVFANNYYPGGNFDVIAPLQTSTTVEVLQLEGETIPEISQPDEWSGHIIRYDIGQQSGITTFLFVRGQSLSADDSGTMGEEASVLSSDLNLLNTTLGSSGATTDTTEDTGDVVQEDTSNVTEEEPTTTGNDTTANMGGD
;
A
#
# COMPACT_ATOMS: atom_id res chain seq x y z
N MET A 1 -16.26 5.26 -49.28
CA MET A 1 -15.11 4.40 -48.89
C MET A 1 -13.98 5.32 -48.45
N ALA A 2 -13.34 5.17 -47.30
CA ALA A 2 -13.67 4.34 -46.13
C ALA A 2 -13.22 5.07 -44.85
N LYS A 3 -13.78 4.73 -43.68
CA LYS A 3 -13.17 5.09 -42.38
C LYS A 3 -12.06 4.08 -42.07
N GLY A 4 -10.94 4.56 -41.53
CA GLY A 4 -9.85 3.71 -41.04
C GLY A 4 -8.53 4.49 -40.98
N ALA A 5 -7.71 4.35 -39.95
CA ALA A 5 -7.99 3.81 -38.62
C ALA A 5 -7.11 4.56 -37.62
N LEU A 6 -7.64 4.90 -36.44
CA LEU A 6 -6.79 5.42 -35.37
C LEU A 6 -6.01 4.23 -34.81
N ALA A 7 -4.70 4.21 -35.08
CA ALA A 7 -3.81 3.19 -34.57
C ALA A 7 -3.57 3.43 -33.07
N THR A 8 -4.45 2.87 -32.23
CA THR A 8 -4.26 2.82 -30.78
C THR A 8 -3.02 1.99 -30.48
N GLY A 9 -1.89 2.68 -30.30
CA GLY A 9 -0.63 2.03 -29.95
C GLY A 9 -0.73 1.38 -28.58
N ALA A 10 -0.80 0.05 -28.55
CA ALA A 10 -0.72 -0.70 -27.30
C ALA A 10 0.68 -0.52 -26.71
N LEU A 11 0.77 0.23 -25.60
CA LEU A 11 2.00 0.39 -24.84
C LEU A 11 2.29 -0.91 -24.08
N THR A 12 2.86 -1.89 -24.79
CA THR A 12 3.25 -3.17 -24.21
C THR A 12 4.39 -2.96 -23.20
N LEU A 13 4.05 -2.97 -21.91
CA LEU A 13 4.99 -2.90 -20.80
C LEU A 13 5.78 -4.21 -20.70
N GLY A 14 6.80 -4.34 -21.55
CA GLY A 14 7.67 -5.52 -21.60
C GLY A 14 8.48 -5.67 -20.32
N THR A 15 8.16 -6.67 -19.51
CA THR A 15 8.92 -7.06 -18.32
C THR A 15 10.28 -7.65 -18.71
N GLY A 16 11.27 -6.78 -18.92
CA GLY A 16 12.68 -7.11 -19.15
C GLY A 16 13.55 -6.55 -18.03
N ALA A 17 14.49 -7.35 -17.53
CA ALA A 17 15.16 -7.09 -16.26
C ALA A 17 16.43 -6.20 -16.35
N PHE A 18 16.74 -5.59 -15.20
CA PHE A 18 17.98 -4.88 -14.85
C PHE A 18 18.25 -3.52 -15.53
N GLY A 19 18.24 -2.46 -14.73
CA GLY A 19 18.93 -1.20 -15.06
C GLY A 19 18.11 -0.08 -15.71
N THR A 20 16.93 0.25 -15.16
CA THR A 20 16.24 1.51 -15.51
C THR A 20 16.39 2.50 -14.35
N ALA A 21 17.20 3.54 -14.54
CA ALA A 21 17.11 4.73 -13.70
C ALA A 21 15.79 5.43 -14.04
N THR A 22 14.82 5.42 -13.13
CA THR A 22 13.54 6.08 -13.33
C THR A 22 13.76 7.59 -13.44
N VAL A 23 13.50 8.16 -14.63
CA VAL A 23 13.42 9.62 -14.80
C VAL A 23 12.30 10.09 -13.87
N GLY A 24 12.64 10.95 -12.92
CA GLY A 24 11.83 11.19 -11.74
C GLY A 24 10.40 11.65 -12.05
N ALA A 25 9.45 10.73 -11.89
CA ALA A 25 8.28 11.11 -11.11
C ALA A 25 8.80 11.64 -9.77
N GLN A 26 8.28 12.77 -9.32
CA GLN A 26 8.48 13.23 -7.95
C GLN A 26 7.55 12.36 -7.09
N GLY A 27 7.98 11.12 -6.90
CA GLY A 27 7.15 10.04 -6.37
C GLY A 27 6.86 10.22 -4.89
N ASP A 28 6.08 9.28 -4.37
CA ASP A 28 5.75 9.20 -2.96
C ASP A 28 7.03 9.21 -2.11
N GLN A 29 7.24 10.29 -1.36
CA GLN A 29 8.40 10.51 -0.50
C GLN A 29 7.96 10.55 0.96
N VAL A 30 8.76 9.90 1.82
CA VAL A 30 8.42 9.64 3.22
C VAL A 30 9.64 9.97 4.05
N ALA A 31 9.59 11.08 4.80
CA ALA A 31 10.72 11.57 5.58
C ALA A 31 10.47 11.44 7.08
N VAL A 32 11.51 11.02 7.81
CA VAL A 32 11.47 10.80 9.26
C VAL A 32 12.84 11.15 9.86
N PHE A 33 12.85 11.67 11.09
CA PHE A 33 14.10 11.97 11.79
C PHE A 33 14.91 10.70 12.05
N ALA A 34 16.20 10.71 11.72
CA ALA A 34 17.06 9.52 11.80
C ALA A 34 17.12 8.93 13.22
N ASN A 35 17.09 9.77 14.24
CA ASN A 35 17.07 9.35 15.66
C ASN A 35 15.80 8.57 16.05
N ASN A 36 14.73 8.68 15.26
CA ASN A 36 13.41 8.12 15.51
C ASN A 36 12.94 7.21 14.35
N TYR A 37 13.85 6.79 13.46
CA TYR A 37 13.54 5.80 12.43
C TYR A 37 13.52 4.40 13.03
N TYR A 38 12.45 3.64 12.79
CA TYR A 38 12.33 2.24 13.21
C TYR A 38 11.99 1.37 11.99
N PRO A 39 12.98 0.69 11.37
CA PRO A 39 12.77 -0.08 10.15
C PRO A 39 11.79 -1.23 10.37
N GLY A 40 10.84 -1.41 9.46
CA GLY A 40 9.79 -2.43 9.58
C GLY A 40 8.80 -2.20 10.74
N GLY A 41 8.87 -1.06 11.43
CA GLY A 41 8.01 -0.77 12.59
C GLY A 41 6.58 -0.41 12.19
N ASN A 42 5.59 -1.07 12.80
CA ASN A 42 4.20 -0.64 12.72
C ASN A 42 3.99 0.69 13.45
N PHE A 43 3.12 1.55 12.93
CA PHE A 43 2.77 2.83 13.56
C PHE A 43 1.30 3.22 13.36
N ASP A 44 0.76 3.95 14.33
CA ASP A 44 -0.51 4.66 14.26
C ASP A 44 -0.27 6.14 13.97
N VAL A 45 -1.11 6.79 13.16
CA VAL A 45 -1.15 8.25 13.01
C VAL A 45 -2.06 8.85 14.08
N ILE A 46 -1.48 9.58 15.03
CA ILE A 46 -2.24 10.24 16.12
C ILE A 46 -2.97 11.49 15.61
N ALA A 47 -2.29 12.32 14.82
CA ALA A 47 -2.85 13.58 14.31
C ALA A 47 -2.01 14.15 13.16
N PRO A 48 -2.60 14.86 12.18
CA PRO A 48 -1.87 15.73 11.27
C PRO A 48 -1.31 16.97 11.98
N LEU A 49 -0.18 17.48 11.51
CA LEU A 49 0.36 18.79 11.88
C LEU A 49 -0.29 19.91 11.05
N GLN A 50 -0.14 21.15 11.52
CA GLN A 50 -0.42 22.32 10.70
C GLN A 50 0.69 22.50 9.66
N THR A 51 0.33 22.78 8.41
CA THR A 51 1.29 22.96 7.29
C THR A 51 2.37 24.00 7.60
N SER A 52 2.05 25.07 8.34
CA SER A 52 3.05 26.05 8.81
C SER A 52 4.15 25.40 9.65
N THR A 53 3.78 24.56 10.63
CA THR A 53 4.75 23.85 11.47
C THR A 53 5.50 22.76 10.72
N THR A 54 4.88 22.12 9.72
CA THR A 54 5.61 21.24 8.78
C THR A 54 6.66 22.01 8.00
N VAL A 55 6.30 23.17 7.44
CA VAL A 55 7.22 24.04 6.69
C VAL A 55 8.35 24.56 7.57
N GLU A 56 8.05 25.04 8.78
CA GLU A 56 9.05 25.51 9.76
C GLU A 56 10.07 24.41 10.15
N VAL A 57 9.63 23.16 10.24
CA VAL A 57 10.48 22.00 10.63
C VAL A 57 11.28 21.43 9.45
N LEU A 58 10.83 21.66 8.21
CA LEU A 58 11.52 21.23 6.98
C LEU A 58 12.41 22.34 6.37
N GLN A 59 12.55 23.49 7.03
CA GLN A 59 13.46 24.58 6.67
C GLN A 59 14.72 24.58 7.55
N LEU A 60 15.83 25.06 7.01
CA LEU A 60 17.06 25.31 7.77
C LEU A 60 17.27 26.82 7.88
N GLU A 61 17.32 27.33 9.12
CA GLU A 61 17.44 28.77 9.42
C GLU A 61 16.38 29.69 8.77
N GLY A 62 15.25 29.12 8.31
CA GLY A 62 14.18 29.82 7.60
C GLY A 62 14.30 29.85 6.07
N GLU A 63 15.26 29.10 5.51
CA GLU A 63 15.49 28.95 4.07
C GLU A 63 15.16 27.52 3.61
N THR A 64 14.78 27.35 2.34
CA THR A 64 14.53 26.02 1.76
C THR A 64 15.85 25.31 1.45
N ILE A 65 16.05 24.09 1.97
CA ILE A 65 17.22 23.27 1.63
C ILE A 65 17.06 22.65 0.22
N PRO A 66 18.16 22.44 -0.54
CA PRO A 66 18.05 21.96 -1.92
C PRO A 66 17.40 20.57 -2.03
N GLU A 67 17.55 19.71 -1.02
CA GLU A 67 16.95 18.38 -0.95
C GLU A 67 15.44 18.39 -0.67
N ILE A 68 14.92 19.49 -0.11
CA ILE A 68 13.50 19.69 0.21
C ILE A 68 13.09 21.08 -0.33
N SER A 69 13.15 21.23 -1.65
CA SER A 69 12.99 22.51 -2.35
C SER A 69 11.56 23.09 -2.30
N GLN A 70 10.59 22.30 -1.82
CA GLN A 70 9.16 22.65 -1.71
C GLN A 70 8.59 22.05 -0.41
N PRO A 71 8.89 22.63 0.77
CA PRO A 71 8.44 22.08 2.06
C PRO A 71 6.92 22.19 2.28
N ASP A 72 6.23 23.01 1.49
CA ASP A 72 4.77 23.22 1.50
C ASP A 72 3.99 22.08 0.84
N GLU A 73 4.62 21.27 -0.01
CA GLU A 73 4.03 20.04 -0.57
C GLU A 73 4.09 18.84 0.39
N TRP A 74 4.75 18.98 1.55
CA TRP A 74 4.82 17.94 2.56
C TRP A 74 3.71 18.10 3.59
N SER A 75 3.11 16.96 3.96
CA SER A 75 2.13 16.86 5.04
C SER A 75 2.77 16.17 6.24
N GLY A 76 2.90 16.90 7.34
CA GLY A 76 3.43 16.38 8.60
C GLY A 76 2.36 15.68 9.43
N HIS A 77 2.75 14.59 10.08
CA HIS A 77 1.91 13.76 10.93
C HIS A 77 2.65 13.41 12.23
N ILE A 78 1.94 13.39 13.34
CA ILE A 78 2.40 12.79 14.59
C ILE A 78 2.06 11.31 14.52
N ILE A 79 3.09 10.45 14.50
CA ILE A 79 2.92 9.00 14.54
C ILE A 79 3.37 8.44 15.88
N ARG A 80 2.87 7.25 16.24
CA ARG A 80 3.37 6.44 17.34
C ARG A 80 3.66 5.03 16.86
N TYR A 81 4.88 4.57 17.00
CA TYR A 81 5.23 3.18 16.71
C TYR A 81 4.64 2.23 17.76
N ASP A 82 4.02 1.14 17.33
CA ASP A 82 3.81 -0.02 18.19
C ASP A 82 5.09 -0.87 18.21
N ILE A 83 5.68 -0.96 19.41
CA ILE A 83 6.87 -1.75 19.71
C ILE A 83 6.62 -2.69 20.90
N GLY A 84 5.36 -3.05 21.14
CA GLY A 84 4.95 -3.95 22.24
C GLY A 84 5.11 -3.36 23.65
N GLN A 85 5.32 -2.04 23.76
CA GLN A 85 5.46 -1.33 25.03
C GLN A 85 4.23 -0.46 25.32
N GLN A 86 3.87 -0.31 26.61
CA GLN A 86 2.68 0.45 27.05
C GLN A 86 2.71 1.95 26.64
N SER A 87 3.87 2.46 26.24
CA SER A 87 4.02 3.76 25.59
C SER A 87 4.95 3.58 24.39
N GLY A 88 4.36 3.52 23.20
CA GLY A 88 5.08 3.51 21.93
C GLY A 88 5.86 4.80 21.67
N ILE A 89 6.88 4.73 20.82
CA ILE A 89 7.71 5.90 20.48
C ILE A 89 6.88 6.85 19.61
N THR A 90 6.63 8.07 20.11
CA THR A 90 5.93 9.13 19.37
C THR A 90 6.95 9.97 18.61
N THR A 91 6.74 10.20 17.31
CA THR A 91 7.63 11.01 16.45
C THR A 91 6.85 11.72 15.34
N PHE A 92 7.54 12.55 14.57
CA PHE A 92 7.04 13.16 13.35
C PHE A 92 7.35 12.32 12.12
N LEU A 93 6.37 12.22 11.23
CA LEU A 93 6.43 11.65 9.89
C LEU A 93 6.02 12.72 8.88
N PHE A 94 6.77 12.89 7.80
CA PHE A 94 6.42 13.82 6.72
C PHE A 94 6.19 13.01 5.46
N VAL A 95 5.06 13.21 4.76
CA VAL A 95 4.77 12.54 3.49
C VAL A 95 4.43 13.54 2.39
N ARG A 96 4.91 13.25 1.18
CA ARG A 96 4.68 14.00 -0.05
C ARG A 96 4.16 13.05 -1.12
N GLY A 97 3.19 13.49 -1.93
CA GLY A 97 2.44 12.63 -2.87
C GLY A 97 1.34 11.81 -2.18
N GLN A 98 1.64 11.23 -1.03
CA GLN A 98 0.68 10.46 -0.22
C GLN A 98 -0.15 11.34 0.71
N SER A 99 -1.32 10.84 1.10
CA SER A 99 -2.18 11.43 2.14
C SER A 99 -2.37 10.43 3.27
N LEU A 100 -2.23 10.89 4.51
CA LEU A 100 -2.55 10.13 5.72
C LEU A 100 -3.58 10.91 6.55
N SER A 101 -4.40 10.18 7.29
CA SER A 101 -5.44 10.68 8.19
C SER A 101 -5.05 10.44 9.64
N ALA A 102 -5.72 11.09 10.58
CA ALA A 102 -5.71 10.60 11.97
C ALA A 102 -6.37 9.21 12.03
N ASP A 103 -5.90 8.37 12.95
CA ASP A 103 -6.30 6.97 13.14
C ASP A 103 -5.92 5.99 11.98
N ASP A 104 -5.21 6.45 10.94
CA ASP A 104 -4.58 5.56 9.93
C ASP A 104 -3.41 4.77 10.55
N SER A 105 -3.21 3.52 10.11
CA SER A 105 -2.10 2.66 10.54
C SER A 105 -1.21 2.22 9.37
N GLY A 106 0.10 2.19 9.56
CA GLY A 106 1.07 1.79 8.54
C GLY A 106 2.24 0.97 9.08
N THR A 107 3.15 0.60 8.18
CA THR A 107 4.44 -0.01 8.52
C THR A 107 5.54 0.81 7.87
N MET A 108 6.60 1.15 8.60
CA MET A 108 7.79 1.77 8.00
C MET A 108 8.50 0.78 7.07
N GLY A 109 9.10 1.30 6.00
CA GLY A 109 10.03 0.53 5.17
C GLY A 109 11.18 -0.06 6.00
N GLU A 110 11.80 -1.11 5.47
CA GLU A 110 13.02 -1.67 6.07
C GLU A 110 14.25 -0.84 5.66
N GLU A 111 14.25 -0.34 4.43
CA GLU A 111 15.32 0.49 3.87
C GLU A 111 15.05 2.00 4.01
N ALA A 112 16.11 2.76 4.29
CA ALA A 112 16.09 4.22 4.29
C ALA A 112 17.42 4.77 3.77
N SER A 113 17.35 5.93 3.13
CA SER A 113 18.50 6.72 2.65
C SER A 113 18.54 8.08 3.35
N VAL A 114 19.72 8.70 3.47
CA VAL A 114 19.81 10.07 4.00
C VAL A 114 19.11 11.02 3.03
N LEU A 115 18.15 11.81 3.54
CA LEU A 115 17.49 12.89 2.79
C LEU A 115 18.21 14.21 3.02
N SER A 116 18.48 14.54 4.28
CA SER A 116 19.27 15.72 4.66
C SER A 116 20.04 15.40 5.94
N SER A 117 21.36 15.60 5.93
CA SER A 117 22.18 15.44 7.13
C SER A 117 21.94 16.57 8.13
N ASP A 118 21.73 17.78 7.62
CA ASP A 118 21.62 19.03 8.38
C ASP A 118 20.29 19.14 9.15
N LEU A 119 19.19 18.64 8.55
CA LEU A 119 17.91 18.44 9.25
C LEU A 119 17.80 17.06 9.94
N ASN A 120 18.82 16.20 9.81
CA ASN A 120 18.84 14.84 10.35
C ASN A 120 17.64 13.98 9.89
N LEU A 121 17.27 14.08 8.61
CA LEU A 121 16.14 13.40 7.98
C LEU A 121 16.60 12.24 7.10
N LEU A 122 15.90 11.11 7.20
CA LEU A 122 16.00 9.98 6.28
C LEU A 122 14.76 9.92 5.38
N ASN A 123 14.94 9.62 4.10
CA ASN A 123 13.86 9.22 3.20
C ASN A 123 13.73 7.69 3.21
N THR A 124 12.53 7.20 3.42
CA THR A 124 12.16 5.78 3.40
C THR A 124 10.92 5.59 2.52
N THR A 125 10.19 4.49 2.69
CA THR A 125 8.89 4.20 2.08
C THR A 125 7.91 3.77 3.16
N LEU A 126 6.61 3.73 2.84
CA LEU A 126 5.61 3.08 3.69
C LEU A 126 5.26 1.71 3.12
N GLY A 127 5.35 0.68 3.96
CA GLY A 127 4.78 -0.64 3.69
C GLY A 127 3.25 -0.58 3.80
N SER A 128 2.56 -1.11 2.78
CA SER A 128 1.10 -1.14 2.76
C SER A 128 0.53 -2.12 3.78
N SER A 129 0.17 -1.61 4.96
CA SER A 129 -0.59 -2.35 5.97
C SER A 129 -2.08 -2.33 5.64
N GLY A 130 -2.50 -3.06 4.61
CA GLY A 130 -3.92 -3.31 4.36
C GLY A 130 -4.48 -2.92 2.99
N ALA A 131 -3.66 -2.58 1.99
CA ALA A 131 -4.10 -2.80 0.61
C ALA A 131 -3.94 -4.29 0.27
N THR A 132 -4.94 -5.10 0.65
CA THR A 132 -5.15 -6.38 -0.04
C THR A 132 -5.51 -6.05 -1.48
N THR A 133 -4.52 -6.07 -2.37
CA THR A 133 -4.79 -6.33 -3.78
C THR A 133 -5.39 -7.73 -3.82
N ASP A 134 -6.72 -7.78 -3.75
CA ASP A 134 -7.49 -9.00 -3.91
C ASP A 134 -7.39 -9.39 -5.38
N THR A 135 -6.25 -9.98 -5.73
CA THR A 135 -6.09 -10.78 -6.95
C THR A 135 -6.88 -12.06 -6.74
N THR A 136 -8.21 -11.91 -6.68
CA THR A 136 -9.11 -12.89 -7.26
C THR A 136 -8.67 -13.04 -8.71
N GLU A 137 -7.88 -14.08 -8.96
CA GLU A 137 -7.68 -14.62 -10.30
C GLU A 137 -9.03 -15.20 -10.74
N ASP A 138 -9.96 -14.32 -11.10
CA ASP A 138 -11.22 -14.62 -11.76
C ASP A 138 -10.90 -15.22 -13.12
N THR A 139 -10.52 -16.50 -13.09
CA THR A 139 -10.30 -17.37 -14.23
C THR A 139 -11.66 -17.82 -14.74
N GLY A 140 -12.51 -16.82 -15.02
CA GLY A 140 -13.84 -16.97 -15.53
C GLY A 140 -13.80 -17.47 -16.97
N ASP A 141 -14.46 -18.60 -17.18
CA ASP A 141 -14.83 -19.20 -18.47
C ASP A 141 -13.70 -19.71 -19.39
N VAL A 142 -13.64 -21.04 -19.53
CA VAL A 142 -13.80 -21.66 -20.86
C VAL A 142 -14.72 -22.87 -20.75
N VAL A 143 -15.97 -22.74 -21.19
CA VAL A 143 -16.85 -23.89 -21.45
C VAL A 143 -16.25 -24.77 -22.54
N GLN A 144 -16.09 -26.07 -22.27
CA GLN A 144 -15.90 -27.08 -23.32
C GLN A 144 -16.90 -28.21 -23.11
N GLU A 145 -17.93 -28.22 -23.96
CA GLU A 145 -18.71 -29.42 -24.24
C GLU A 145 -17.84 -30.37 -25.07
N ASP A 146 -17.54 -31.57 -24.56
CA ASP A 146 -17.29 -32.73 -25.42
C ASP A 146 -18.18 -33.88 -24.97
N THR A 147 -18.96 -34.41 -25.92
CA THR A 147 -19.96 -35.44 -25.66
C THR A 147 -19.48 -36.79 -26.18
N SER A 148 -19.25 -37.75 -25.29
CA SER A 148 -19.19 -39.17 -25.64
C SER A 148 -19.69 -40.08 -24.50
N ASN A 149 -20.42 -41.13 -24.88
CA ASN A 149 -21.25 -41.99 -24.04
C ASN A 149 -20.68 -43.42 -23.89
N VAL A 150 -21.35 -44.30 -23.10
CA VAL A 150 -21.12 -45.73 -22.75
C VAL A 150 -20.67 -45.84 -21.27
N THR A 151 -21.48 -46.15 -20.24
CA THR A 151 -22.62 -47.09 -20.03
C THR A 151 -22.21 -48.57 -20.17
N GLU A 152 -22.56 -49.54 -19.31
CA GLU A 152 -23.45 -49.64 -18.12
C GLU A 152 -22.58 -49.77 -16.81
N GLU A 153 -22.98 -50.14 -15.58
CA GLU A 153 -24.17 -50.79 -14.98
C GLU A 153 -24.53 -50.20 -13.57
N GLU A 154 -25.73 -50.52 -13.08
CA GLU A 154 -26.25 -50.44 -11.68
C GLU A 154 -26.37 -51.92 -11.14
N PRO A 155 -26.70 -52.30 -9.86
CA PRO A 155 -27.66 -51.62 -8.99
C PRO A 155 -27.62 -51.80 -7.42
N THR A 156 -28.43 -50.98 -6.72
CA THR A 156 -28.99 -51.19 -5.34
C THR A 156 -28.04 -51.00 -4.11
N THR A 157 -28.50 -50.77 -2.86
CA THR A 157 -29.88 -50.73 -2.30
C THR A 157 -30.09 -49.76 -1.11
N THR A 158 -31.29 -49.15 -1.06
CA THR A 158 -32.18 -48.87 0.10
C THR A 158 -31.60 -48.47 1.48
N GLY A 159 -31.99 -47.28 1.99
CA GLY A 159 -31.61 -46.81 3.35
C GLY A 159 -32.46 -45.73 4.05
N ASN A 160 -33.60 -45.32 3.47
CA ASN A 160 -34.85 -44.87 4.14
C ASN A 160 -34.88 -43.63 5.10
N ASP A 161 -35.83 -42.72 4.82
CA ASP A 161 -36.22 -41.55 5.64
C ASP A 161 -36.59 -41.85 7.11
N THR A 162 -36.36 -40.89 8.00
CA THR A 162 -37.26 -40.63 9.15
C THR A 162 -37.15 -39.17 9.59
N THR A 163 -38.24 -38.42 9.45
CA THR A 163 -38.41 -37.07 10.04
C THR A 163 -38.71 -37.17 11.54
N ALA A 164 -38.10 -36.31 12.36
CA ALA A 164 -38.37 -36.19 13.79
C ALA A 164 -38.63 -34.73 14.21
N ASN A 165 -39.73 -34.15 13.71
CA ASN A 165 -40.25 -32.88 14.25
C ASN A 165 -41.12 -33.16 15.49
N MET A 166 -40.56 -32.90 16.67
CA MET A 166 -41.28 -32.78 17.95
C MET A 166 -40.55 -31.71 18.77
N GLY A 167 -41.20 -30.81 19.50
CA GLY A 167 -42.62 -30.56 19.70
C GLY A 167 -42.76 -29.57 20.86
N GLY A 168 -43.76 -28.70 20.84
CA GLY A 168 -43.90 -27.65 21.87
C GLY A 168 -45.10 -27.85 22.79
N ASP A 169 -44.87 -27.60 24.09
CA ASP A 169 -45.74 -26.86 25.01
C ASP A 169 -44.82 -26.17 26.06
#